data_AF-A0A7Z0PWD8-F1
#
_entry.id   AF-A0A7Z0PWD8-F1
#
_cell.length_a   1.000
_cell.length_b   1.000
_cell.length_c   1.000
_cell.angle_alpha   90.00
_cell.angle_beta   90.00
_cell.angle_gamma   90.00
#
_symmetry.space_group_name_H-M   'P 1'
#
loop_
_entity.id
_entity.type
_entity.pdbx_description
1 polymer ?
#
loop_
_entity_poly.entity_id
_entity_poly.type
_entity_poly.pdbx_seq_one_letter_code
_entity_poly.pdbx_strand_id
1 'polypeptide(L)' 'MLTEPRAGRLTAWGNALLAHLVPPDDAVAGIVGDDALHRVEGLPGEDAPVGLSLALG' A
#
# COMPACT_ATOMS: atom_id res chain seq x y z
N MET A 1 -23.51 -4.03 6.47
CA MET A 1 -22.55 -3.74 5.38
C MET A 1 -21.36 -4.68 5.57
N LEU A 2 -20.87 -5.29 4.50
CA LEU A 2 -19.60 -6.02 4.56
C LEU A 2 -18.48 -4.98 4.51
N THR A 3 -17.70 -4.88 5.57
CA THR A 3 -16.52 -4.01 5.59
C THR A 3 -15.37 -4.80 4.99
N GLU A 4 -14.70 -4.24 3.99
CA GLU A 4 -13.47 -4.82 3.48
C GLU A 4 -12.35 -4.60 4.49
N PRO A 5 -11.72 -5.67 5.03
CA PRO A 5 -10.61 -5.52 5.96
C PRO A 5 -9.43 -4.81 5.30
N ARG A 6 -8.68 -4.01 6.06
CA ARG A 6 -7.43 -3.36 5.57
C ARG A 6 -6.48 -4.35 4.89
N ALA A 7 -6.32 -5.53 5.49
CA ALA A 7 -5.49 -6.59 4.94
C ALA A 7 -5.98 -7.07 3.56
N GLY A 8 -7.31 -7.12 3.35
CA GLY A 8 -7.90 -7.46 2.05
C GLY A 8 -7.54 -6.45 0.97
N ARG A 9 -7.71 -5.15 1.28
CA ARG A 9 -7.30 -4.06 0.36
C ARG A 9 -5.81 -4.11 0.07
N LEU A 10 -4.97 -4.29 1.10
CA LEU A 10 -3.52 -4.42 0.95
C LEU A 10 -3.15 -5.55 -0.02
N THR A 11 -3.74 -6.73 0.16
CA THR A 11 -3.49 -7.88 -0.72
C THR A 11 -3.97 -7.63 -2.14
N ALA A 12 -5.19 -7.12 -2.33
CA ALA A 12 -5.77 -6.93 -3.67
C ALA A 12 -4.99 -5.91 -4.49
N TRP A 13 -4.79 -4.70 -3.95
CA TRP A 13 -4.11 -3.61 -4.64
C TRP A 13 -2.59 -3.81 -4.71
N GLY A 14 -1.98 -4.40 -3.68
CA GLY A 14 -0.56 -4.76 -3.70
C GLY A 14 -0.26 -5.79 -4.80
N ASN A 15 -1.11 -6.81 -4.95
CA ASN A 15 -0.96 -7.77 -6.06
C ASN A 15 -1.18 -7.11 -7.43
N ALA A 16 -2.14 -6.18 -7.56
CA ALA A 16 -2.36 -5.46 -8.80
C ALA A 16 -1.14 -4.60 -9.19
N LEU A 17 -0.50 -3.94 -8.22
CA LEU A 17 0.74 -3.18 -8.42
C LEU A 17 1.88 -4.09 -8.89
N LEU A 18 2.13 -5.18 -8.17
CA LEU A 18 3.21 -6.14 -8.49
C LEU A 18 2.99 -6.82 -9.86
N ALA A 19 1.74 -6.94 -10.30
CA ALA A 19 1.37 -7.43 -11.62
C ALA A 19 1.40 -6.34 -12.72
N HIS A 20 1.83 -5.11 -12.39
CA HIS A 20 1.86 -3.94 -13.28
C HIS A 20 0.50 -3.57 -13.89
N LEU A 21 -0.60 -3.86 -13.18
CA LEU A 21 -1.95 -3.59 -13.65
C LEU A 21 -2.43 -2.18 -13.29
N VAL A 22 -1.78 -1.54 -12.31
CA VAL A 22 -2.11 -0.19 -11.84
C VAL A 22 -0.82 0.59 -11.50
N PRO A 23 -0.84 1.93 -11.58
CA PRO A 23 0.24 2.78 -11.05
C PRO A 23 0.41 2.65 -9.52
N PRO A 24 1.60 2.95 -8.97
CA PRO A 24 1.84 2.93 -7.52
C PRO A 24 0.89 3.82 -6.71
N ASP A 25 0.61 5.04 -7.17
CA ASP A 25 -0.26 5.98 -6.44
C ASP A 25 -1.70 5.49 -6.34
N ASP A 26 -2.22 4.89 -7.43
CA ASP A 26 -3.57 4.30 -7.46
C ASP A 26 -3.66 3.09 -6.51
N ALA A 27 -2.62 2.25 -6.49
CA ALA A 27 -2.54 1.15 -5.55
C ALA A 27 -2.54 1.66 -4.10
N VAL A 28 -1.71 2.64 -3.76
CA VAL A 28 -1.67 3.21 -2.40
C VAL A 28 -3.01 3.83 -2.02
N ALA A 29 -3.64 4.59 -2.92
CA ALA A 29 -4.97 5.17 -2.67
C ALA A 29 -6.02 4.08 -2.39
N GLY A 30 -6.02 2.99 -3.15
CA GLY A 30 -6.90 1.85 -2.94
C GLY A 30 -6.64 1.09 -1.64
N ILE A 31 -5.37 0.95 -1.24
CA ILE A 31 -4.98 0.31 0.03
C ILE A 31 -5.46 1.13 1.22
N VAL A 32 -5.20 2.44 1.21
CA VAL A 32 -5.58 3.36 2.27
C VAL A 32 -7.10 3.44 2.34
N GLY A 33 -7.79 3.79 1.25
CA GLY A 33 -9.22 4.10 1.28
C GLY A 33 -9.50 5.26 2.25
N ASP A 34 -10.50 5.12 3.13
CA ASP A 34 -10.76 6.06 4.23
C ASP A 34 -9.84 5.84 5.45
N ASP A 35 -8.83 4.99 5.25
CA ASP A 35 -7.60 4.72 5.99
C ASP A 35 -6.81 5.88 6.60
N ALA A 36 -6.19 5.68 7.77
CA ALA A 36 -4.89 6.29 8.03
C ALA A 36 -3.83 5.78 7.03
N LEU A 37 -2.89 6.66 6.66
CA LEU A 37 -1.77 6.31 5.78
C LEU A 37 -0.89 5.21 6.39
N HIS A 38 -0.46 4.27 5.56
CA HIS A 38 0.49 3.23 5.96
C HIS A 38 1.91 3.80 5.95
N ARG A 39 2.65 3.54 7.04
CA ARG A 39 4.07 3.86 7.19
C ARG A 39 4.85 2.58 7.37
N VAL A 40 5.91 2.41 6.58
CA VAL A 40 6.77 1.22 6.59
C VAL A 40 8.08 1.58 7.27
N GLU A 41 8.42 0.85 8.32
CA GLU A 41 9.66 1.00 9.08
C GLU A 41 10.66 -0.09 8.70
N GLY A 42 11.95 0.18 8.89
CA GLY A 42 13.02 -0.80 8.68
C GLY A 42 13.29 -1.14 7.21
N LEU A 43 12.87 -0.29 6.27
CA LEU A 43 13.19 -0.46 4.85
C LEU A 43 14.70 -0.26 4.65
N PRO A 44 15.43 -1.19 3.99
CA PRO A 44 16.86 -1.04 3.77
C PRO A 44 17.20 0.25 3.00
N GLY A 45 18.11 1.06 3.55
CA GLY A 45 18.52 2.33 2.95
C GLY A 45 17.73 3.55 3.41
N GLU A 46 16.68 3.36 4.22
CA GLU A 46 15.88 4.46 4.77
C GLU A 46 16.09 4.59 6.29
N ASP A 47 16.37 5.81 6.73
CA ASP A 47 16.63 6.12 8.15
C ASP A 47 15.34 6.41 8.95
N ALA A 48 14.18 6.46 8.28
CA ALA A 48 12.90 6.81 8.88
C ALA A 48 11.74 6.03 8.25
N PRO A 49 10.55 5.99 8.90
CA PRO A 49 9.36 5.37 8.33
C PRO A 49 8.94 6.04 7.01
N VAL A 50 8.81 5.25 5.95
CA VAL A 50 8.48 5.74 4.61
C VAL A 50 7.05 5.41 4.18
N GLY A 51 6.60 6.03 3.09
CA GLY A 51 5.29 5.76 2.49
C GLY A 51 5.27 4.40 1.79
N LEU A 52 4.06 3.82 1.69
CA LEU A 52 3.87 2.50 1.08
C LEU A 52 4.23 2.46 -0.41
N SER A 53 4.12 3.57 -1.15
CA SER A 53 4.55 3.65 -2.55
C SER A 53 6.04 3.35 -2.69
N LEU A 54 6.89 4.02 -1.89
CA LEU A 54 8.33 3.77 -1.89
C LEU A 54 8.68 2.34 -1.44
N ALA A 55 7.93 1.78 -0.48
CA ALA A 55 8.20 0.44 0.04
C ALA A 55 7.83 -0.70 -0.92
N LEU A 56 6.90 -0.47 -1.85
CA LEU A 56 6.44 -1.48 -2.82
C LEU A 56 7.13 -1.40 -4.19
N GLY A 57 7.89 -0.32 -4.46
CA GLY A 57 8.63 -0.12 -5.70
C GLY A 57 8.97 1.33 -5.95
#